data_AF-A0A398CWA5-F1
#
_entry.id   AF-A0A398CWA5-F1
#
_cell.length_a   1.000
_cell.length_b   1.000
_cell.length_c   1.000
_cell.angle_alpha   90.00
_cell.angle_beta   90.00
_cell.angle_gamma   90.00
#
_symmetry.space_group_name_H-M   'P 1'
#
loop_
_entity.id
_entity.type
_entity.pdbx_description
1 polymer ?
#
loop_
_entity_poly.entity_id
_entity_poly.type
_entity_poly.pdbx_seq_one_letter_code
_entity_poly.pdbx_strand_id
1 'polypeptide(L)' 'MVRRSTSSADSKVVPIIKSGRTLLPLRFVAEALALDVQWDGTTQVITITYTP' A
#
# COMPACT_ATOMS: atom_id res chain seq x y z
N MET A 1 -11.45 -34.60 -3.64
CA MET A 1 -11.83 -33.75 -2.49
C MET A 1 -10.67 -32.83 -2.16
N VAL A 2 -10.62 -31.65 -2.78
CA VAL A 2 -9.56 -30.64 -2.56
C VAL A 2 -10.20 -29.47 -1.81
N ARG A 3 -9.92 -29.35 -0.51
CA ARG A 3 -10.35 -28.18 0.26
C ARG A 3 -9.20 -27.18 0.21
N ARG A 4 -9.28 -26.24 -0.73
CA ARG A 4 -8.37 -25.11 -0.81
C ARG A 4 -8.66 -24.23 0.41
N SER A 5 -7.78 -24.25 1.39
CA SER A 5 -7.84 -23.39 2.57
C SER A 5 -7.59 -21.94 2.10
N THR A 6 -8.64 -21.19 1.82
CA THR A 6 -8.53 -19.74 1.69
C THR A 6 -8.39 -19.17 3.10
N SER A 7 -7.14 -19.01 3.55
CA SER A 7 -6.82 -18.24 4.75
C SER A 7 -7.20 -16.78 4.50
N SER A 8 -8.45 -16.44 4.85
CA SER A 8 -8.91 -15.08 5.07
C SER A 8 -8.12 -14.49 6.23
N ALA A 9 -7.05 -13.77 5.89
CA ALA A 9 -6.41 -12.82 6.79
C ALA A 9 -6.22 -11.55 5.98
N ASP A 10 -7.34 -10.85 5.78
CA ASP A 10 -7.39 -9.47 5.29
C ASP A 10 -6.31 -8.65 6.02
N SER A 11 -5.31 -8.21 5.26
CA SER A 11 -4.28 -7.33 5.76
C SER A 11 -4.96 -6.01 6.14
N LYS A 12 -5.24 -5.82 7.43
CA LYS A 12 -5.79 -4.57 7.96
C LYS A 12 -4.72 -3.48 7.85
N VAL A 13 -4.63 -2.88 6.68
CA VAL A 13 -3.77 -1.74 6.41
C VAL A 13 -4.51 -0.49 6.94
N VAL A 14 -4.15 -0.07 8.15
CA VAL A 14 -4.78 1.04 8.87
C VAL A 14 -3.79 2.14 9.20
N PRO A 15 -4.24 3.40 9.33
CA PRO A 15 -3.43 4.48 9.91
C PRO A 15 -2.89 4.08 11.28
N ILE A 16 -1.64 4.47 11.58
CA ILE A 16 -1.04 4.27 12.90
C ILE A 16 -0.45 5.59 13.41
N ILE A 17 -0.45 5.79 14.73
CA ILE A 17 0.21 6.94 15.35
C ILE A 17 1.59 6.50 15.85
N LYS A 18 2.64 7.17 15.39
CA LYS A 18 4.02 6.95 15.83
C LYS A 18 4.72 8.28 16.05
N SER A 19 5.32 8.46 17.22
CA SER A 19 6.07 9.68 17.57
C SER A 19 5.26 10.97 17.35
N GLY A 20 3.97 10.97 17.71
CA GLY A 20 3.07 12.11 17.55
C GLY A 20 2.64 12.39 16.10
N ARG A 21 2.92 11.49 15.14
CA ARG A 21 2.53 11.62 13.73
C ARG A 21 1.63 10.45 13.33
N THR A 22 0.62 10.72 12.51
CA THR A 22 -0.19 9.68 11.87
C THR A 22 0.50 9.22 10.60
N LEU A 23 0.94 7.97 10.56
CA LEU A 23 1.46 7.32 9.37
C LEU A 23 0.29 6.70 8.62
N LEU A 24 0.15 7.08 7.36
CA LEU A 24 -0.84 6.54 6.44
C LEU A 24 -0.20 5.54 5.48
N PRO A 25 -0.95 4.56 4.99
CA PRO A 25 -0.50 3.70 3.91
C PRO A 25 -0.23 4.53 2.66
N LEU A 26 1.04 4.57 2.21
CA LEU A 26 1.49 5.42 1.11
C LEU A 26 0.63 5.24 -0.15
N ARG A 27 0.44 3.99 -0.58
CA ARG A 27 -0.29 3.65 -1.82
C ARG A 27 -1.74 4.12 -1.78
N PHE A 28 -2.40 3.95 -0.63
CA PHE A 28 -3.79 4.40 -0.44
C PHE A 28 -3.94 5.90 -0.67
N VAL A 29 -3.03 6.70 -0.10
CA VAL A 29 -3.07 8.16 -0.25
C VAL A 29 -2.76 8.57 -1.69
N ALA A 30 -1.75 7.95 -2.32
CA ALA A 30 -1.35 8.28 -3.68
C ALA A 30 -2.47 7.98 -4.70
N GLU A 31 -3.10 6.80 -4.62
CA GLU A 31 -4.20 6.42 -5.50
C GLU A 31 -5.43 7.31 -5.32
N ALA A 32 -5.75 7.70 -4.07
CA ALA A 32 -6.84 8.64 -3.79
C ALA A 32 -6.63 10.03 -4.43
N LEU A 33 -5.37 10.38 -4.71
CA LEU A 33 -4.97 11.62 -5.40
C LEU A 33 -4.79 11.43 -6.91
N ALA A 34 -5.21 10.28 -7.46
CA ALA A 34 -5.04 9.91 -8.87
C ALA A 34 -3.56 9.89 -9.34
N LEU A 35 -2.64 9.55 -8.44
CA LEU A 35 -1.22 9.35 -8.77
C LEU A 35 -0.94 7.91 -9.15
N ASP A 36 -0.01 7.71 -10.09
CA ASP A 36 0.52 6.39 -10.42
C ASP A 36 1.67 6.02 -9.49
N VAL A 37 1.71 4.77 -9.05
CA VAL A 37 2.69 4.26 -8.07
C VAL A 37 3.34 2.99 -8.60
N GLN A 38 4.62 3.08 -8.93
CA GLN A 38 5.41 1.95 -9.39
C GLN A 38 6.42 1.50 -8.33
N TRP A 39 6.60 0.19 -8.19
CA TRP A 39 7.57 -0.42 -7.29
C TRP A 39 8.62 -1.19 -8.09
N ASP A 40 9.90 -0.83 -7.89
CA ASP A 40 11.02 -1.65 -8.31
C ASP A 40 11.52 -2.49 -7.12
N GLY A 41 11.19 -3.77 -7.14
CA GLY A 41 11.62 -4.72 -6.11
C GLY A 41 13.11 -5.03 -6.09
N THR A 42 13.84 -4.73 -7.17
CA THR A 42 15.28 -4.98 -7.28
C THR A 42 16.06 -3.88 -6.59
N THR A 43 15.71 -2.61 -6.86
CA THR A 43 16.38 -1.44 -6.27
C THR A 43 15.74 -0.96 -4.98
N GLN A 44 14.60 -1.54 -4.61
CA GLN A 44 13.78 -1.11 -3.48
C GLN A 44 13.31 0.35 -3.59
N VAL A 45 13.02 0.79 -4.82
CA VAL A 45 12.60 2.18 -5.12
C VAL A 45 11.11 2.22 -5.44
N ILE A 46 10.44 3.24 -4.89
CA ILE A 46 9.07 3.60 -5.26
C ILE A 46 9.15 4.85 -6.15
N THR A 47 8.49 4.79 -7.31
CA THR A 47 8.32 5.95 -8.22
C THR A 47 6.86 6.37 -8.19
N ILE A 48 6.61 7.67 -7.95
CA ILE A 48 5.28 8.26 -7.93
C ILE A 48 5.24 9.33 -9.02
N THR A 49 4.27 9.24 -9.92
CA THR A 49 4.09 10.18 -11.02
C THR A 49 2.70 10.79 -10.99
N TYR A 50 2.63 12.08 -11.33
CA TYR A 50 1.39 12.78 -11.61
C TYR A 50 1.31 13.03 -13.11
N THR A 51 0.27 12.52 -13.75
CA THR A 51 -0.04 12.83 -15.15
C THR A 51 -1.32 13.66 -15.17
N PRO A 52 -1.25 14.94 -15.57
CA PRO A 52 -2.42 15.80 -15.66
C PRO A 52 -3.41 15.37 -16.75
#